data_AF-A0A950FBJ5-F1
#
_entry.id   AF-A0A950FBJ5-F1
#
_cell.length_a   1.000
_cell.length_b   1.000
_cell.length_c   1.000
_cell.angle_alpha   90.00
_cell.angle_beta   90.00
_cell.angle_gamma   90.00
#
_symmetry.space_group_name_H-M   'P 1'
#
loop_
_entity.id
_entity.type
_entity.pdbx_description
1 polymer ?
#
loop_
_entity_poly.entity_id
_entity_poly.type
_entity_poly.pdbx_seq_one_letter_code
_entity_poly.pdbx_strand_id
1 'polypeptide(L)'
;MIDRWDAPLINDLFAMIFFGLLRRLCERWCGDKEGTLQNGLVSGEGGMISAQPAALVTEMARVASREPALVAMLCAAPMKTIDSALRSSPQLQSLYTSYLDKFGDRAADELKLESPTLRDDPLMLVRSVGTLAQHFISTPEATDAAKDANTTLRQAAEERVAQALGAQPLRRAVFAWVLRNARRHIVARENLRFERTRLFGRVRAIFTALGHVFQHAGVLTRPDDIFYLEVEEALGFVEGTATTRDLAALAATRRREFDAYRAAPAPPDRFETHGMIGTANVPHASTDGALHAVQDSERRTGLGCCPGVVRGQVRVVTDPRRSTLQAGEILVAECTDPGWVMLFPAAAGLLVERGSLLSHSAIVAREMRIPAIVSLSGVTTWLHDGDWVEIDGSSGVVTRIAQAGERPQTNA
;
A
#
# COMPACT_ATOMS: atom_id res chain seq x y z
N MET A 1 -15.96 9.29 21.95
CA MET A 1 -15.43 8.19 21.11
C MET A 1 -13.91 8.00 21.28
N ILE A 2 -13.17 9.00 21.77
CA ILE A 2 -11.71 8.94 21.99
C ILE A 2 -11.34 8.09 23.23
N ASP A 3 -12.25 7.88 24.19
CA ASP A 3 -11.96 7.12 25.43
C ASP A 3 -12.22 5.62 25.33
N ARG A 4 -12.59 5.11 24.14
CA ARG A 4 -12.95 3.70 23.89
C ARG A 4 -12.10 3.10 22.77
N TRP A 5 -10.80 3.00 23.02
CA TRP A 5 -9.82 2.30 22.17
C TRP A 5 -9.92 0.77 22.30
N ASP A 6 -10.80 0.28 23.18
CA ASP A 6 -11.09 -1.14 23.38
C ASP A 6 -11.54 -1.82 22.09
N ALA A 7 -12.42 -1.18 21.30
CA ALA A 7 -12.96 -1.82 20.10
C ALA A 7 -11.88 -2.14 19.02
N PRO A 8 -10.98 -1.22 18.62
CA PRO A 8 -9.88 -1.56 17.72
C PRO A 8 -8.91 -2.60 18.29
N LEU A 9 -8.55 -2.48 19.57
CA LEU A 9 -7.62 -3.41 20.23
C LEU A 9 -8.18 -4.83 20.32
N ILE A 10 -9.45 -4.95 20.72
CA ILE A 10 -10.18 -6.22 20.79
C ILE A 10 -10.31 -6.84 19.40
N ASN A 11 -10.64 -6.02 18.38
CA ASN A 11 -10.73 -6.52 17.01
C ASN A 11 -9.38 -7.04 16.49
N ASP A 12 -8.29 -6.30 16.72
CA ASP A 12 -6.95 -6.74 16.30
C ASP A 12 -6.51 -8.02 17.02
N LEU A 13 -6.80 -8.14 18.32
CA LEU A 13 -6.57 -9.36 19.09
C LEU A 13 -7.33 -10.55 18.47
N PHE A 14 -8.62 -10.40 18.19
CA PHE A 14 -9.41 -11.46 17.57
C PHE A 14 -8.97 -11.76 16.14
N ALA A 15 -8.60 -10.76 15.34
CA ALA A 15 -8.06 -10.97 14.01
C ALA A 15 -6.82 -11.88 14.05
N MET A 16 -5.88 -11.61 14.97
CA MET A 16 -4.69 -12.44 15.15
C MET A 16 -5.03 -13.86 15.63
N ILE A 17 -5.92 -13.99 16.63
CA ILE A 17 -6.32 -15.30 17.18
C ILE A 17 -6.99 -16.14 16.09
N PHE A 18 -8.03 -15.61 15.42
CA PHE A 18 -8.78 -16.38 14.43
C PHE A 18 -7.98 -16.65 13.17
N PHE A 19 -7.09 -15.74 12.76
CA PHE A 19 -6.16 -16.01 11.66
C PHE A 19 -5.17 -17.12 12.03
N GLY A 20 -4.58 -17.09 13.22
CA GLY A 20 -3.69 -18.16 13.69
C GLY A 20 -4.40 -19.51 13.88
N LEU A 21 -5.63 -19.51 14.39
CA LEU A 21 -6.46 -20.72 14.50
C LEU A 21 -6.81 -21.28 13.13
N LEU A 22 -7.22 -20.42 12.18
CA LEU A 22 -7.55 -20.85 10.82
C LEU A 22 -6.34 -21.53 10.16
N ARG A 23 -5.14 -20.97 10.31
CA ARG A 23 -3.89 -21.58 9.85
C ARG A 23 -3.71 -23.00 10.41
N ARG A 24 -3.79 -23.15 11.73
CA ARG A 24 -3.65 -24.46 12.40
C ARG A 24 -4.69 -25.47 11.94
N LEU A 25 -5.93 -25.03 11.67
CA LEU A 25 -6.97 -25.90 11.14
C LEU A 25 -6.67 -26.32 9.69
N CYS A 26 -6.22 -25.41 8.84
CA CYS A 26 -5.82 -25.73 7.46
C CYS A 26 -4.66 -26.74 7.44
N GLU A 27 -3.64 -26.53 8.28
CA GLU A 27 -2.50 -27.45 8.41
C GLU A 27 -2.94 -28.84 8.91
N ARG A 28 -3.67 -28.90 10.03
CA ARG A 28 -4.00 -30.17 10.69
C ARG A 28 -5.14 -30.95 10.04
N TRP A 29 -6.14 -30.27 9.51
CA TRP A 29 -7.36 -30.91 9.00
C TRP A 29 -7.41 -30.96 7.47
N CYS A 30 -6.65 -30.11 6.78
CA CYS A 30 -6.66 -30.05 5.31
C CYS A 30 -5.27 -30.32 4.70
N GLY A 31 -4.24 -30.57 5.51
CA GLY A 31 -2.89 -30.87 5.04
C GLY A 31 -2.19 -29.69 4.37
N ASP A 32 -2.62 -28.45 4.62
CA ASP A 32 -2.06 -27.23 4.02
C ASP A 32 -0.74 -26.85 4.69
N LYS A 33 0.36 -27.54 4.32
CA LYS A 33 1.69 -27.26 4.89
C LYS A 33 2.31 -25.95 4.37
N GLU A 34 1.85 -25.47 3.23
CA GLU A 34 2.42 -24.30 2.52
C GLU A 34 1.63 -23.00 2.81
N GLY A 35 0.47 -23.07 3.48
CA GLY A 35 -0.33 -21.91 3.86
C GLY A 35 -1.15 -21.29 2.72
N THR A 36 -1.16 -21.95 1.55
CA THR A 36 -1.83 -21.45 0.34
C THR A 36 -3.36 -21.54 0.46
N LEU A 37 -3.88 -22.55 1.19
CA LEU A 37 -5.32 -22.72 1.40
C LEU A 37 -5.88 -21.61 2.29
N GLN A 38 -5.19 -21.28 3.39
CA GLN A 38 -5.61 -20.19 4.26
C GLN A 38 -5.78 -18.88 3.48
N ASN A 39 -4.78 -18.54 2.65
CA ASN A 39 -4.81 -17.32 1.85
C ASN A 39 -6.00 -17.29 0.89
N GLY A 40 -6.29 -18.41 0.21
CA GLY A 40 -7.47 -18.53 -0.66
C GLY A 40 -8.79 -18.35 0.09
N LEU A 41 -8.89 -18.85 1.32
CA LEU A 41 -10.09 -18.73 2.15
C LEU A 41 -10.36 -17.31 2.65
N VAL A 42 -9.32 -16.49 2.88
CA VAL A 42 -9.49 -15.09 3.31
C VAL A 42 -9.40 -14.08 2.16
N SER A 43 -9.40 -14.54 0.91
CA SER A 43 -9.36 -13.70 -0.30
C SER A 43 -10.76 -13.47 -0.87
N GLY A 44 -10.99 -12.32 -1.50
CA GLY A 44 -12.24 -12.03 -2.22
C GLY A 44 -13.47 -12.11 -1.30
N GLU A 45 -13.34 -11.68 -0.05
CA GLU A 45 -14.47 -11.63 0.88
C GLU A 45 -15.48 -10.56 0.46
N GLY A 46 -15.01 -9.52 -0.24
CA GLY A 46 -15.76 -8.30 -0.48
C GLY A 46 -15.87 -7.45 0.79
N GLY A 47 -16.30 -6.20 0.64
CA GLY A 47 -16.53 -5.30 1.79
C GLY A 47 -15.25 -4.70 2.43
N MET A 48 -14.05 -5.06 1.96
CA MET A 48 -12.82 -4.36 2.32
C MET A 48 -12.74 -3.03 1.59
N ILE A 49 -12.76 -1.93 2.36
CA ILE A 49 -12.68 -0.58 1.80
C ILE A 49 -11.34 -0.32 1.09
N SER A 50 -10.28 -1.00 1.51
CA SER A 50 -8.92 -0.86 0.99
C SER A 50 -8.76 -1.19 -0.50
N ALA A 51 -9.64 -2.01 -1.08
CA ALA A 51 -9.57 -2.39 -2.50
C ALA A 51 -10.49 -1.56 -3.41
N GLN A 52 -11.47 -0.86 -2.84
CA GLN A 52 -12.38 0.01 -3.60
C GLN A 52 -11.64 1.12 -4.38
N PRO A 53 -10.58 1.76 -3.83
CA PRO A 53 -9.78 2.73 -4.58
C PRO A 53 -9.28 2.17 -5.91
N ALA A 54 -8.62 1.02 -5.90
CA ALA A 54 -8.08 0.40 -7.11
C ALA A 54 -9.17 0.08 -8.15
N ALA A 55 -10.33 -0.40 -7.70
CA ALA A 55 -11.46 -0.65 -8.59
C ALA A 55 -11.97 0.64 -9.26
N LEU A 56 -12.08 1.73 -8.50
CA LEU A 56 -12.49 3.04 -9.02
C LEU A 56 -11.44 3.64 -9.98
N VAL A 57 -10.15 3.44 -9.72
CA VAL A 57 -9.07 3.84 -10.65
C VAL A 57 -9.21 3.11 -11.97
N THR A 58 -9.48 1.81 -11.91
CA THR A 58 -9.72 0.99 -13.10
C THR A 58 -10.97 1.47 -13.86
N GLU A 59 -12.04 1.82 -13.15
CA GLU A 59 -13.26 2.37 -13.75
C GLU A 59 -13.01 3.73 -14.42
N MET A 60 -12.35 4.67 -13.73
CA MET A 60 -11.95 5.96 -14.28
C MET A 60 -11.08 5.80 -15.53
N ALA A 61 -10.14 4.85 -15.51
CA ALA A 61 -9.27 4.58 -16.66
C ALA A 61 -10.06 4.04 -17.86
N ARG A 62 -11.06 3.18 -17.65
CA ARG A 62 -11.95 2.70 -18.74
C ARG A 62 -12.84 3.79 -19.33
N VAL A 63 -13.25 4.77 -18.52
CA VAL A 63 -14.00 5.92 -19.02
C VAL A 63 -13.06 6.83 -19.82
N ALA A 64 -11.90 7.15 -19.26
CA ALA A 64 -10.91 8.01 -19.92
C ALA A 64 -10.37 7.42 -21.23
N SER A 65 -10.22 6.09 -21.32
CA SER A 65 -9.68 5.42 -22.52
C SER A 65 -10.52 5.61 -23.78
N ARG A 66 -11.76 6.08 -23.66
CA ARG A 66 -12.63 6.43 -24.80
C ARG A 66 -12.23 7.73 -25.48
N GLU A 67 -11.41 8.55 -24.81
CA GLU A 67 -11.00 9.88 -25.28
C GLU A 67 -9.45 9.97 -25.30
N PRO A 68 -8.76 9.55 -26.39
CA PRO A 68 -7.30 9.49 -26.42
C PRO A 68 -6.58 10.83 -26.12
N ALA A 69 -7.18 11.96 -26.54
CA ALA A 69 -6.65 13.28 -26.23
C ALA A 69 -6.67 13.58 -24.73
N LEU A 70 -7.72 13.13 -24.02
CA LEU A 70 -7.82 13.25 -22.57
C LEU A 70 -6.76 12.40 -21.88
N VAL A 71 -6.56 11.16 -22.33
CA VAL A 71 -5.51 10.27 -21.79
C VAL A 71 -4.12 10.91 -21.88
N ALA A 72 -3.76 11.49 -23.04
CA ALA A 72 -2.49 12.18 -23.21
C ALA A 72 -2.31 13.33 -22.19
N MET A 73 -3.38 14.09 -21.92
CA MET A 73 -3.37 15.14 -20.90
C MET A 73 -3.20 14.57 -19.49
N LEU A 74 -3.92 13.50 -19.15
CA LEU A 74 -3.81 12.83 -17.85
C LEU A 74 -2.41 12.28 -17.59
N CYS A 75 -1.67 11.88 -18.64
CA CYS A 75 -0.30 11.37 -18.52
C CYS A 75 0.78 12.45 -18.36
N ALA A 76 0.64 13.61 -19.02
CA ALA A 76 1.74 14.59 -19.12
C ALA A 76 1.39 16.03 -18.71
N ALA A 77 0.13 16.46 -18.78
CA ALA A 77 -0.21 17.88 -18.60
C ALA A 77 -0.16 18.31 -17.12
N PRO A 78 0.11 19.59 -16.80
CA PRO A 78 0.00 20.11 -15.43
C PRO A 78 -1.44 20.03 -14.88
N MET A 79 -1.58 19.98 -13.56
CA MET A 79 -2.89 19.85 -12.89
C MET A 79 -3.94 20.87 -13.36
N LYS A 80 -3.56 22.15 -13.55
CA LYS A 80 -4.47 23.19 -14.03
C LYS A 80 -5.13 22.86 -15.38
N THR A 81 -4.37 22.22 -16.28
CA THR A 81 -4.87 21.77 -17.58
C THR A 81 -5.75 20.53 -17.41
N ILE A 82 -5.34 19.60 -16.56
CA ILE A 82 -6.12 18.41 -16.21
C ILE A 82 -7.48 18.80 -15.63
N ASP A 83 -7.55 19.75 -14.70
CA ASP A 83 -8.80 20.21 -14.10
C ASP A 83 -9.79 20.77 -15.13
N SER A 84 -9.25 21.43 -16.16
CA SER A 84 -10.05 21.96 -17.26
C SER A 84 -10.54 20.83 -18.17
N ALA A 85 -9.70 19.84 -18.44
CA ALA A 85 -10.06 18.66 -19.23
C ALA A 85 -11.08 17.76 -18.52
N LEU A 86 -10.94 17.54 -17.21
CA LEU A 86 -11.90 16.79 -16.39
C LEU A 86 -13.28 17.44 -16.43
N ARG A 87 -13.36 18.77 -16.35
CA ARG A 87 -14.63 19.52 -16.49
C ARG A 87 -15.33 19.33 -17.83
N SER A 88 -14.58 18.96 -18.88
CA SER A 88 -15.13 18.67 -20.20
C SER A 88 -15.60 17.21 -20.36
N SER A 89 -15.31 16.31 -19.40
CA SER A 89 -15.76 14.91 -19.40
C SER A 89 -16.62 14.63 -18.15
N PRO A 90 -17.95 14.87 -18.20
CA PRO A 90 -18.81 14.85 -17.02
C PRO A 90 -18.83 13.52 -16.26
N GLN A 91 -18.77 12.39 -16.98
CA GLN A 91 -18.74 11.07 -16.36
C GLN A 91 -17.46 10.85 -15.55
N LEU A 92 -16.29 11.17 -16.14
CA LEU A 92 -15.02 11.05 -15.45
C LEU A 92 -14.92 12.02 -14.28
N GLN A 93 -15.42 13.25 -14.45
CA GLN A 93 -15.45 14.24 -13.37
C GLN A 93 -16.26 13.76 -12.17
N SER A 94 -17.43 13.16 -12.41
CA SER A 94 -18.28 12.60 -11.34
C SER A 94 -17.56 11.50 -10.56
N LEU A 95 -16.90 10.56 -11.28
CA LEU A 95 -16.12 9.49 -10.65
C LEU A 95 -14.93 10.04 -9.86
N TYR A 96 -14.20 11.00 -10.42
CA TYR A 96 -13.06 11.66 -9.79
C TYR A 96 -13.46 12.39 -8.49
N THR A 97 -14.53 13.19 -8.54
CA THR A 97 -15.04 13.90 -7.35
C THR A 97 -15.50 12.90 -6.28
N SER A 98 -16.26 11.87 -6.65
CA SER A 98 -16.70 10.81 -5.73
C SER A 98 -15.52 10.08 -5.09
N TYR A 99 -14.46 9.83 -5.86
CA TYR A 99 -13.22 9.26 -5.35
C TYR A 99 -12.58 10.17 -4.29
N LEU A 100 -12.40 11.45 -4.59
CA LEU A 100 -11.78 12.40 -3.65
C LEU A 100 -12.64 12.65 -2.41
N ASP A 101 -13.96 12.67 -2.54
CA ASP A 101 -14.86 12.82 -1.40
C ASP A 101 -14.70 11.69 -0.39
N LYS A 102 -14.54 10.45 -0.89
CA LYS A 102 -14.44 9.27 -0.06
C LYS A 102 -13.01 8.94 0.37
N PHE A 103 -12.04 9.04 -0.54
CA PHE A 103 -10.65 8.56 -0.37
C PHE A 103 -9.62 9.68 -0.42
N GLY A 104 -10.03 10.95 -0.56
CA GLY A 104 -9.13 12.08 -0.69
C GLY A 104 -8.20 12.28 0.50
N ASP A 105 -8.57 11.78 1.69
CA ASP A 105 -7.76 11.87 2.91
C ASP A 105 -6.59 10.86 2.93
N ARG A 106 -6.51 9.96 1.93
CA ARG A 106 -5.38 9.06 1.78
C ARG A 106 -4.15 9.80 1.26
N ALA A 107 -2.98 9.30 1.65
CA ALA A 107 -1.69 9.82 1.25
C ALA A 107 -0.65 8.70 1.24
N ALA A 108 0.46 8.89 0.54
CA ALA A 108 1.69 8.18 0.88
C ALA A 108 2.13 8.64 2.27
N ASP A 109 2.72 7.74 3.06
CA ASP A 109 3.04 7.98 4.47
C ASP A 109 1.78 8.32 5.32
N GLU A 110 0.72 7.52 5.21
CA GLU A 110 -0.51 7.74 5.99
C GLU A 110 -0.22 7.96 7.50
N LEU A 111 -1.05 8.79 8.14
CA LEU A 111 -0.97 9.21 9.55
C LEU A 111 0.13 10.23 9.89
N LYS A 112 0.96 10.62 8.92
CA LYS A 112 1.83 11.80 9.02
C LYS A 112 1.04 13.04 8.58
N LEU A 113 0.89 14.02 9.46
CA LEU A 113 0.09 15.22 9.16
C LEU A 113 0.78 16.11 8.13
N GLU A 114 2.11 16.09 8.07
CA GLU A 114 2.94 16.81 7.11
C GLU A 114 2.81 16.28 5.68
N SER A 115 2.37 15.03 5.49
CA SER A 115 2.21 14.43 4.18
C SER A 115 1.02 15.03 3.42
N PRO A 116 1.21 15.48 2.16
CA PRO A 116 0.10 15.91 1.32
C PRO A 116 -0.86 14.76 1.03
N THR A 117 -2.15 15.01 1.20
CA THR A 117 -3.23 14.08 0.85
C THR A 117 -3.63 14.24 -0.60
N LEU A 118 -4.44 13.31 -1.12
CA LEU A 118 -5.01 13.43 -2.46
C LEU A 118 -5.95 14.63 -2.61
N ARG A 119 -6.45 15.22 -1.51
CA ARG A 119 -7.17 16.51 -1.56
C ARG A 119 -6.23 17.68 -1.84
N ASP A 120 -4.99 17.62 -1.37
CA ASP A 120 -4.00 18.68 -1.57
C ASP A 120 -3.34 18.55 -2.95
N ASP A 121 -2.95 17.33 -3.31
CA ASP A 121 -2.29 17.01 -4.58
C ASP A 121 -2.82 15.69 -5.16
N PRO A 122 -3.83 15.75 -6.05
CA PRO A 122 -4.39 14.59 -6.72
C PRO A 122 -3.57 14.13 -7.94
N LEU A 123 -2.39 14.70 -8.20
CA LEU A 123 -1.61 14.42 -9.42
C LEU A 123 -1.30 12.93 -9.57
N MET A 124 -0.92 12.26 -8.48
CA MET A 124 -0.65 10.82 -8.50
C MET A 124 -1.88 10.01 -8.96
N LEU A 125 -3.07 10.40 -8.49
CA LEU A 125 -4.34 9.76 -8.85
C LEU A 125 -4.59 9.85 -10.36
N VAL A 126 -4.56 11.07 -10.90
CA VAL A 126 -4.86 11.31 -12.32
C VAL A 126 -3.80 10.70 -13.25
N ARG A 127 -2.52 10.70 -12.85
CA ARG A 127 -1.42 10.08 -13.61
C ARG A 127 -1.56 8.56 -13.68
N SER A 128 -1.96 7.93 -12.58
CA SER A 128 -2.22 6.49 -12.53
C SER A 128 -3.41 6.10 -13.42
N VAL A 129 -4.48 6.90 -13.39
CA VAL A 129 -5.64 6.75 -14.29
C VAL A 129 -5.22 6.89 -15.75
N GLY A 130 -4.46 7.92 -16.09
CA GLY A 130 -3.97 8.16 -17.46
C GLY A 130 -3.11 7.01 -17.97
N THR A 131 -2.14 6.55 -17.17
CA THR A 131 -1.24 5.45 -17.55
C THR A 131 -2.00 4.15 -17.79
N LEU A 132 -2.96 3.82 -16.91
CA LEU A 132 -3.81 2.65 -17.09
C LEU A 132 -4.76 2.78 -18.30
N ALA A 133 -5.32 3.96 -18.53
CA ALA A 133 -6.19 4.23 -19.68
C ALA A 133 -5.41 4.10 -21.01
N GLN A 134 -4.16 4.55 -21.04
CA GLN A 134 -3.26 4.41 -22.18
C GLN A 134 -3.06 2.94 -22.53
N HIS A 135 -2.88 2.07 -21.53
CA HIS A 135 -2.79 0.64 -21.75
C HIS A 135 -4.08 0.04 -22.31
N PHE A 136 -5.26 0.43 -21.81
CA PHE A 136 -6.54 -0.05 -22.36
C PHE A 136 -6.74 0.35 -23.83
N ILE A 137 -6.20 1.49 -24.26
CA ILE A 137 -6.20 1.88 -25.68
C ILE A 137 -5.28 0.97 -26.49
N SER A 138 -4.08 0.67 -25.97
CA SER A 138 -3.07 -0.13 -26.68
C SER A 138 -3.39 -1.63 -26.71
N THR A 139 -4.10 -2.16 -25.71
CA THR A 139 -4.37 -3.61 -25.57
C THR A 139 -5.86 -3.87 -25.24
N PRO A 140 -6.77 -3.78 -26.23
CA PRO A 140 -8.21 -3.92 -25.99
C PRO A 140 -8.63 -5.33 -25.50
N GLU A 141 -7.94 -6.37 -25.95
CA GLU A 141 -8.27 -7.78 -25.65
C GLU A 141 -8.01 -8.20 -24.20
N ALA A 142 -7.11 -7.50 -23.48
CA ALA A 142 -6.81 -7.77 -22.07
C ALA A 142 -7.94 -7.33 -21.11
N THR A 143 -8.91 -6.55 -21.60
CA THR A 143 -9.90 -5.86 -20.76
C THR A 143 -11.02 -6.78 -20.25
N ASP A 144 -11.31 -7.88 -20.96
CA ASP A 144 -12.45 -8.77 -20.68
C ASP A 144 -12.07 -10.03 -19.88
N ALA A 145 -10.83 -10.53 -20.00
CA ALA A 145 -10.38 -11.75 -19.32
C ALA A 145 -10.30 -11.62 -17.78
N ALA A 146 -10.22 -10.40 -17.25
CA ALA A 146 -10.03 -10.15 -15.82
C ALA A 146 -11.34 -10.22 -14.97
N LYS A 147 -12.53 -10.22 -15.60
CA LYS A 147 -13.81 -10.22 -14.86
C LYS A 147 -14.27 -11.61 -14.42
N ASP A 148 -14.01 -12.67 -15.20
CA ASP A 148 -14.54 -14.02 -14.93
C ASP A 148 -13.68 -14.85 -13.96
N ALA A 149 -12.44 -14.43 -13.71
CA ALA A 149 -11.56 -15.08 -12.73
C ALA A 149 -11.94 -14.77 -11.26
N ASN A 150 -13.00 -13.96 -11.02
CA ASN A 150 -13.30 -13.41 -9.70
C ASN A 150 -13.93 -14.40 -8.70
N THR A 151 -14.32 -15.58 -9.16
CA THR A 151 -15.04 -16.57 -8.33
C THR A 151 -14.19 -17.80 -8.00
N THR A 152 -13.12 -18.07 -8.76
CA THR A 152 -12.42 -19.36 -8.81
C THR A 152 -11.52 -19.66 -7.61
N LEU A 153 -10.72 -18.70 -7.11
CA LEU A 153 -9.75 -18.98 -6.04
C LEU A 153 -10.41 -19.32 -4.69
N ARG A 154 -11.42 -18.54 -4.29
CA ARG A 154 -12.15 -18.75 -3.03
C ARG A 154 -12.98 -20.02 -3.11
N GLN A 155 -13.67 -20.25 -4.22
CA GLN A 155 -14.46 -21.47 -4.43
C GLN A 155 -13.57 -22.70 -4.39
N ALA A 156 -12.43 -22.70 -5.09
CA ALA A 156 -11.48 -23.81 -5.06
C ALA A 156 -10.95 -24.09 -3.63
N ALA A 157 -10.68 -23.04 -2.84
CA ALA A 157 -10.27 -23.19 -1.45
C ALA A 157 -11.39 -23.77 -0.58
N GLU A 158 -12.63 -23.28 -0.71
CA GLU A 158 -13.79 -23.79 0.02
C GLU A 158 -14.13 -25.24 -0.36
N GLU A 159 -13.99 -25.61 -1.64
CA GLU A 159 -14.14 -26.98 -2.14
C GLU A 159 -13.06 -27.91 -1.57
N ARG A 160 -11.80 -27.48 -1.55
CA ARG A 160 -10.71 -28.26 -0.96
C ARG A 160 -10.94 -28.52 0.53
N VAL A 161 -11.45 -27.53 1.27
CA VAL A 161 -11.86 -27.71 2.67
C VAL A 161 -13.02 -28.70 2.77
N ALA A 162 -14.04 -28.57 1.92
CA ALA A 162 -15.19 -29.47 1.94
C ALA A 162 -14.79 -30.93 1.67
N GLN A 163 -13.88 -31.16 0.71
CA GLN A 163 -13.32 -32.47 0.41
C GLN A 163 -12.49 -33.03 1.58
N ALA A 164 -11.61 -32.21 2.17
CA ALA A 164 -10.76 -32.64 3.27
C ALA A 164 -11.54 -32.97 4.56
N LEU A 165 -12.60 -32.22 4.87
CA LEU A 165 -13.41 -32.43 6.07
C LEU A 165 -14.50 -33.51 5.88
N GLY A 166 -14.86 -33.84 4.63
CA GLY A 166 -15.81 -34.90 4.29
C GLY A 166 -17.12 -34.84 5.08
N ALA A 167 -17.55 -35.98 5.61
CA ALA A 167 -18.79 -36.13 6.38
C ALA A 167 -18.60 -35.93 7.91
N GLN A 168 -17.69 -35.05 8.33
CA GLN A 168 -17.45 -34.77 9.76
C GLN A 168 -18.17 -33.49 10.21
N PRO A 169 -19.43 -33.54 10.68
CA PRO A 169 -20.26 -32.36 10.90
C PRO A 169 -19.69 -31.42 11.97
N LEU A 170 -19.12 -31.96 13.05
CA LEU A 170 -18.55 -31.15 14.13
C LEU A 170 -17.31 -30.37 13.66
N ARG A 171 -16.40 -31.01 12.91
CA ARG A 171 -15.22 -30.33 12.37
C ARG A 171 -15.60 -29.26 11.36
N ARG A 172 -16.61 -29.51 10.51
CA ARG A 172 -17.15 -28.51 9.58
C ARG A 172 -17.75 -27.31 10.30
N ALA A 173 -18.52 -27.53 11.37
CA ALA A 173 -19.09 -26.45 12.16
C ALA A 173 -18.01 -25.58 12.82
N VAL A 174 -17.00 -26.21 13.44
CA VAL A 174 -15.87 -25.49 14.05
C VAL A 174 -15.08 -24.72 12.99
N PHE A 175 -14.74 -25.35 11.86
CA PHE A 175 -13.98 -24.70 10.79
C PHE A 175 -14.75 -23.49 10.23
N ALA A 176 -16.05 -23.65 9.94
CA ALA A 176 -16.88 -22.58 9.42
C ALA A 176 -17.01 -21.42 10.42
N TRP A 177 -17.08 -21.70 11.72
CA TRP A 177 -17.10 -20.68 12.76
C TRP A 177 -15.77 -19.92 12.85
N VAL A 178 -14.63 -20.63 12.84
CA VAL A 178 -13.30 -19.99 12.84
C VAL A 178 -13.10 -19.16 11.57
N LEU A 179 -13.43 -19.69 10.40
CA LEU A 179 -13.31 -18.98 9.12
C LEU A 179 -14.16 -17.71 9.11
N ARG A 180 -15.43 -17.79 9.55
CA ARG A 180 -16.33 -16.64 9.62
C ARG A 180 -15.79 -15.54 10.51
N ASN A 181 -15.23 -15.89 11.66
CA ASN A 181 -14.65 -14.90 12.57
C ASN A 181 -13.33 -14.33 12.02
N ALA A 182 -12.46 -15.15 11.43
CA ALA A 182 -11.23 -14.69 10.80
C ALA A 182 -11.52 -13.62 9.72
N ARG A 183 -12.42 -13.96 8.80
CA ARG A 183 -12.96 -13.08 7.74
C ARG A 183 -13.49 -11.75 8.30
N ARG A 184 -14.49 -11.83 9.19
CA ARG A 184 -15.10 -10.66 9.84
C ARG A 184 -14.08 -9.73 10.50
N HIS A 185 -13.14 -10.26 11.27
CA HIS A 185 -12.18 -9.45 12.02
C HIS A 185 -11.09 -8.83 11.14
N ILE A 186 -10.69 -9.50 10.04
CA ILE A 186 -9.78 -8.94 9.03
C ILE A 186 -10.45 -7.76 8.31
N VAL A 187 -11.69 -7.92 7.86
CA VAL A 187 -12.44 -6.82 7.22
C VAL A 187 -12.62 -5.65 8.17
N ALA A 188 -13.04 -5.92 9.40
CA ALA A 188 -13.20 -4.87 10.41
C ALA A 188 -11.87 -4.15 10.70
N ARG A 189 -10.74 -4.87 10.74
CA ARG A 189 -9.41 -4.29 10.94
C ARG A 189 -9.03 -3.32 9.82
N GLU A 190 -9.22 -3.71 8.57
CA GLU A 190 -8.94 -2.83 7.42
C GLU A 190 -9.87 -1.61 7.37
N ASN A 191 -11.16 -1.80 7.64
CA ASN A 191 -12.12 -0.70 7.64
C ASN A 191 -11.87 0.29 8.79
N LEU A 192 -11.50 -0.19 9.98
CA LEU A 192 -11.10 0.66 11.10
C LEU A 192 -9.82 1.46 10.80
N ARG A 193 -8.84 0.86 10.12
CA ARG A 193 -7.64 1.58 9.66
C ARG A 193 -8.00 2.74 8.74
N PHE A 194 -8.93 2.54 7.82
CA PHE A 194 -9.41 3.59 6.92
C PHE A 194 -10.14 4.72 7.67
N GLU A 195 -11.01 4.40 8.62
CA GLU A 195 -11.68 5.44 9.43
C GLU A 195 -10.67 6.28 10.25
N ARG A 196 -9.58 5.66 10.71
CA ARG A 196 -8.47 6.39 11.34
C ARG A 196 -7.81 7.36 10.35
N THR A 197 -7.57 6.95 9.11
CA THR A 197 -7.03 7.85 8.06
C THR A 197 -7.93 9.06 7.84
N ARG A 198 -9.26 8.88 7.81
CA ARG A 198 -10.23 10.00 7.70
C ARG A 198 -10.17 10.95 8.89
N LEU A 199 -10.00 10.43 10.10
CA LEU A 199 -9.81 11.26 11.29
C LEU A 199 -8.54 12.11 11.17
N PHE A 200 -7.42 11.51 10.75
CA PHE A 200 -6.18 12.23 10.52
C PHE A 200 -6.31 13.28 9.41
N GLY A 201 -7.04 12.99 8.32
CA GLY A 201 -7.35 13.97 7.28
C GLY A 201 -8.07 15.21 7.81
N ARG A 202 -9.04 15.02 8.73
CA ARG A 202 -9.72 16.14 9.41
C ARG A 202 -8.80 16.94 10.31
N VAL A 203 -7.98 16.25 11.12
CA VAL A 203 -6.99 16.91 11.99
C VAL A 203 -6.02 17.71 11.15
N ARG A 204 -5.50 17.13 10.06
CA ARG A 204 -4.63 17.84 9.11
C ARG A 204 -5.30 19.08 8.54
N ALA A 205 -6.56 19.01 8.10
CA ALA A 205 -7.27 20.18 7.59
C ALA A 205 -7.34 21.33 8.60
N ILE A 206 -7.53 21.01 9.90
CA ILE A 206 -7.50 22.01 10.98
C ILE A 206 -6.11 22.65 11.09
N PHE A 207 -5.04 21.84 11.15
CA PHE A 207 -3.68 22.36 11.27
C PHE A 207 -3.20 23.10 10.02
N THR A 208 -3.59 22.68 8.82
CA THR A 208 -3.33 23.42 7.58
C THR A 208 -3.99 24.80 7.63
N ALA A 209 -5.26 24.87 8.06
CA ALA A 209 -5.96 26.15 8.23
C ALA A 209 -5.27 27.03 9.29
N LEU A 210 -4.86 26.45 10.42
CA LEU A 210 -4.11 27.15 11.47
C LEU A 210 -2.78 27.68 10.94
N GLY A 211 -2.04 26.89 10.15
CA GLY A 211 -0.80 27.30 9.51
C GLY A 211 -0.99 28.50 8.58
N HIS A 212 -2.07 28.52 7.80
CA HIS A 212 -2.43 29.71 7.02
C HIS A 212 -2.71 30.92 7.93
N VAL A 213 -3.49 30.76 9.01
CA VAL A 213 -3.76 31.87 9.94
C VAL A 213 -2.46 32.42 10.54
N PHE A 214 -1.56 31.54 10.98
CA PHE A 214 -0.28 31.92 11.57
C PHE A 214 0.63 32.63 10.57
N GLN A 215 0.65 32.17 9.31
CA GLN A 215 1.38 32.84 8.25
C GLN A 215 0.85 34.26 7.99
N HIS A 216 -0.47 34.43 7.86
CA HIS A 216 -1.07 35.75 7.62
C HIS A 216 -0.83 36.72 8.79
N ALA A 217 -0.73 36.19 10.02
CA ALA A 217 -0.39 36.97 11.21
C ALA A 217 1.12 37.24 11.37
N GLY A 218 1.97 36.75 10.46
CA GLY A 218 3.43 36.90 10.53
C GLY A 218 4.10 36.04 11.61
N VAL A 219 3.40 35.06 12.18
CA VAL A 219 3.90 34.13 13.21
C VAL A 219 4.75 33.02 12.60
N LEU A 220 4.38 32.58 11.39
CA LEU A 220 5.12 31.60 10.59
C LEU A 220 5.51 32.20 9.24
N THR A 221 6.62 31.72 8.66
CA THR A 221 7.06 32.16 7.33
C THR A 221 6.23 31.49 6.23
N ARG A 222 5.94 30.20 6.38
CA ARG A 222 5.12 29.41 5.45
C ARG A 222 3.98 28.72 6.20
N PRO A 223 2.85 28.44 5.54
CA PRO A 223 1.73 27.79 6.22
C PRO A 223 2.05 26.35 6.62
N ASP A 224 2.89 25.65 5.85
CA ASP A 224 3.33 24.28 6.13
C ASP A 224 4.38 24.17 7.23
N ASP A 225 4.91 25.30 7.73
CA ASP A 225 5.79 25.31 8.91
C ASP A 225 5.04 24.85 10.18
N ILE A 226 3.71 24.88 10.18
CA ILE A 226 2.86 24.38 11.27
C ILE A 226 3.15 22.92 11.62
N PHE A 227 3.55 22.10 10.64
CA PHE A 227 3.85 20.68 10.87
C PHE A 227 5.21 20.42 11.51
N TYR A 228 5.99 21.48 11.75
CA TYR A 228 7.26 21.43 12.48
C TYR A 228 7.13 22.03 13.88
N LEU A 229 5.89 22.22 14.35
CA LEU A 229 5.57 22.58 15.72
C LEU A 229 4.87 21.41 16.41
N GLU A 230 5.09 21.29 17.71
CA GLU A 230 4.29 20.40 18.55
C GLU A 230 2.88 21.01 18.76
N VAL A 231 1.90 20.15 19.05
CA VAL A 231 0.50 20.60 19.22
C VAL A 231 0.39 21.62 20.33
N GLU A 232 1.10 21.39 21.43
CA GLU A 232 1.15 22.24 22.61
C GLU A 232 1.81 23.60 22.32
N GLU A 233 2.77 23.65 21.39
CA GLU A 233 3.42 24.90 20.99
C GLU A 233 2.47 25.75 20.14
N ALA A 234 1.80 25.11 19.17
CA ALA A 234 0.84 25.79 18.31
C ALA A 234 -0.38 26.30 19.09
N LEU A 235 -0.99 25.44 19.91
CA LEU A 235 -2.15 25.81 20.73
C LEU A 235 -1.75 26.73 21.88
N GLY A 236 -0.63 26.47 22.53
CA GLY A 236 -0.12 27.33 23.60
C GLY A 236 0.21 28.74 23.12
N PHE A 237 0.59 28.92 21.85
CA PHE A 237 0.77 30.27 21.30
C PHE A 237 -0.54 31.04 21.24
N VAL A 238 -1.64 30.38 20.86
CA VAL A 238 -2.98 30.97 20.84
C VAL A 238 -3.46 31.28 22.25
N GLU A 239 -3.17 30.40 23.22
CA GLU A 239 -3.58 30.54 24.62
C GLU A 239 -2.68 31.46 25.44
N GLY A 240 -1.54 31.89 24.89
CA GLY A 240 -0.55 32.73 25.59
C GLY A 240 0.32 31.95 26.59
N THR A 241 0.38 30.64 26.48
CA THR A 241 1.16 29.72 27.33
C THR A 241 2.43 29.18 26.65
N ALA A 242 2.67 29.54 25.38
CA ALA A 242 3.85 29.09 24.66
C ALA A 242 5.17 29.52 25.33
N THR A 243 6.12 28.60 25.36
CA THR A 243 7.47 28.83 25.92
C THR A 243 8.29 29.83 25.10
N THR A 244 8.01 29.93 23.80
CA THR A 244 8.63 30.91 22.89
C THR A 244 7.57 31.58 22.03
N ARG A 245 7.82 32.84 21.66
CA ARG A 245 7.00 33.58 20.70
C ARG A 245 7.54 33.49 19.27
N ASP A 246 8.80 33.07 19.10
CA ASP A 246 9.43 32.94 17.78
C ASP A 246 9.22 31.53 17.24
N LEU A 247 7.97 31.25 16.84
CA LEU A 247 7.59 29.96 16.26
C LEU A 247 8.23 29.75 14.88
N ALA A 248 8.49 30.80 14.12
CA ALA A 248 9.14 30.71 12.82
C ALA A 248 10.58 30.17 12.94
N ALA A 249 11.39 30.68 13.88
CA ALA A 249 12.75 30.18 14.10
C ALA A 249 12.76 28.74 14.60
N LEU A 250 11.80 28.37 15.46
CA LEU A 250 11.64 27.02 15.97
C LEU A 250 11.30 26.02 14.84
N ALA A 251 10.28 26.33 14.04
CA ALA A 251 9.88 25.51 12.90
C ALA A 251 11.01 25.38 11.87
N ALA A 252 11.74 26.46 11.58
CA ALA A 252 12.88 26.43 10.68
C ALA A 252 14.02 25.53 11.18
N THR A 253 14.23 25.47 12.50
CA THR A 253 15.21 24.57 13.13
C THR A 253 14.80 23.12 12.97
N ARG A 254 13.57 22.76 13.36
CA ARG A 254 13.06 21.39 13.22
C ARG A 254 12.95 20.93 11.77
N ARG A 255 12.68 21.85 10.82
CA ARG A 255 12.72 21.53 9.38
C ARG A 255 14.10 21.09 8.92
N ARG A 256 15.17 21.79 9.34
CA ARG A 256 16.55 21.39 9.02
C ARG A 256 16.90 20.03 9.61
N GLU A 257 16.48 19.75 10.84
CA GLU A 257 16.68 18.44 11.48
C GLU A 257 15.96 17.34 10.71
N PHE A 258 14.70 17.57 10.30
CA PHE A 258 13.92 16.61 9.53
C PHE A 258 14.52 16.32 8.15
N ASP A 259 15.03 17.34 7.47
CA ASP A 259 15.74 17.18 6.20
C ASP A 259 17.03 16.35 6.37
N ALA A 260 17.74 16.51 7.49
CA ALA A 260 18.89 15.68 7.83
C ALA A 260 18.49 14.21 8.07
N TYR A 261 17.38 13.95 8.76
CA TYR A 261 16.87 12.58 8.95
C TYR A 261 16.45 11.92 7.63
N ARG A 262 15.83 12.68 6.72
CA ARG A 262 15.45 12.16 5.39
C ARG A 262 16.65 11.81 4.51
N ALA A 263 17.78 12.48 4.70
CA ALA A 263 19.02 12.20 3.97
C ALA A 263 19.85 11.08 4.61
N ALA A 264 19.60 10.76 5.88
CA ALA A 264 20.30 9.69 6.58
C ALA A 264 19.80 8.30 6.16
N PRO A 265 20.64 7.26 6.26
CA PRO A 265 20.20 5.88 6.11
C PRO A 265 19.08 5.55 7.10
N ALA A 266 18.12 4.73 6.68
CA ALA A 266 17.09 4.25 7.57
C ALA A 266 17.72 3.47 8.76
N PRO A 267 17.21 3.64 9.99
CA PRO A 267 17.66 2.85 11.11
C PRO A 267 17.35 1.36 10.87
N PRO A 268 18.15 0.44 11.43
CA PRO A 268 17.89 -0.98 11.28
C PRO A 268 16.55 -1.36 11.95
N ASP A 269 15.90 -2.43 11.47
CA ASP A 269 14.59 -2.89 11.98
C ASP A 269 14.60 -3.18 13.50
N ARG A 270 15.77 -3.51 14.05
CA ARG A 270 16.03 -3.61 15.48
C ARG A 270 17.28 -2.80 15.79
N PHE A 271 17.12 -1.82 16.66
CA PHE A 271 18.22 -0.97 17.09
C PHE A 271 18.16 -0.68 18.58
N GLU A 272 19.32 -0.33 19.13
CA GLU A 272 19.47 0.17 20.49
C GLU A 272 20.01 1.60 20.45
N THR A 273 19.63 2.38 21.46
CA THR A 273 20.16 3.72 21.69
C THR A 273 20.78 3.76 23.08
N HIS A 274 21.92 4.43 23.21
CA HIS A 274 22.68 4.53 24.44
C HIS A 274 23.04 6.00 24.70
N GLY A 275 22.92 6.44 25.96
CA GLY A 275 23.24 7.81 26.35
C GLY A 275 22.11 8.83 26.11
N MET A 276 22.48 10.09 25.93
CA MET A 276 21.52 11.20 25.77
C MET A 276 20.98 11.26 24.34
N ILE A 277 19.65 11.15 24.20
CA ILE A 277 18.95 11.16 22.89
C ILE A 277 19.24 12.43 22.08
N GLY A 278 19.42 13.59 22.72
CA GLY A 278 19.65 14.85 22.00
C GLY A 278 21.07 15.05 21.44
N THR A 279 22.04 14.19 21.77
CA THR A 279 23.46 14.38 21.43
C THR A 279 24.17 13.12 20.94
N ALA A 280 23.68 11.94 21.28
CA ALA A 280 24.32 10.66 20.96
C ALA A 280 23.30 9.60 20.50
N ASN A 281 22.34 9.99 19.66
CA ASN A 281 21.31 9.09 19.14
C ASN A 281 21.74 8.47 17.81
N VAL A 282 22.73 7.58 17.87
CA VAL A 282 23.09 6.74 16.72
C VAL A 282 22.46 5.37 16.95
N PRO A 283 21.42 4.99 16.18
CA PRO A 283 20.85 3.65 16.22
C PRO A 283 21.93 2.61 15.92
N HIS A 284 22.22 1.73 16.88
CA HIS A 284 23.11 0.59 16.65
C HIS A 284 22.27 -0.62 16.29
N ALA A 285 22.58 -1.29 15.18
CA ALA A 285 21.93 -2.54 14.82
C ALA A 285 22.08 -3.55 15.95
N SER A 286 20.96 -4.10 16.42
CA SER A 286 21.00 -5.21 17.36
C SER A 286 21.68 -6.40 16.68
N THR A 287 22.73 -6.95 17.27
CA THR A 287 23.49 -8.09 16.72
C THR A 287 22.73 -9.41 16.77
N ASP A 288 21.52 -9.43 17.34
CA ASP A 288 20.69 -10.63 17.50
C ASP A 288 19.79 -10.86 16.27
N GLY A 289 20.14 -11.86 15.45
CA GLY A 289 19.18 -12.54 14.58
C GLY A 289 19.27 -12.30 13.07
N ALA A 290 20.44 -11.99 12.50
CA ALA A 290 20.62 -11.98 11.05
C ALA A 290 20.59 -13.42 10.48
N LEU A 291 19.39 -13.99 10.32
CA LEU A 291 19.14 -15.19 9.53
C LEU A 291 19.26 -14.81 8.05
N HIS A 292 20.50 -14.75 7.54
CA HIS A 292 20.72 -14.70 6.10
C HIS A 292 20.40 -16.08 5.52
N ALA A 293 19.21 -16.24 4.95
CA ALA A 293 18.93 -17.36 4.05
C ALA A 293 19.99 -17.37 2.94
N VAL A 294 20.41 -18.56 2.52
CA VAL A 294 21.34 -18.75 1.40
C VAL A 294 20.74 -18.10 0.16
N GLN A 295 21.35 -17.02 -0.32
CA GLN A 295 20.91 -16.27 -1.49
C GLN A 295 21.71 -16.75 -2.70
N ASP A 296 21.02 -17.39 -3.63
CA ASP A 296 21.52 -17.58 -4.99
C ASP A 296 21.50 -16.20 -5.69
N SER A 297 22.47 -15.91 -6.56
CA SER A 297 22.54 -14.62 -7.27
C SER A 297 21.29 -14.37 -8.13
N GLU A 298 20.73 -15.44 -8.67
CA GLU A 298 19.60 -15.39 -9.61
C GLU A 298 18.23 -15.65 -8.95
N ARG A 299 18.20 -16.14 -7.71
CA ARG A 299 16.95 -16.58 -7.07
C ARG A 299 16.84 -16.11 -5.62
N ARG A 300 15.70 -15.50 -5.30
CA ARG A 300 15.32 -15.15 -3.92
C ARG A 300 13.98 -15.75 -3.53
N THR A 301 13.81 -15.97 -2.23
CA THR A 301 12.59 -16.49 -1.64
C THR A 301 12.08 -15.56 -0.54
N GLY A 302 10.79 -15.26 -0.59
CA GLY A 302 10.04 -14.56 0.45
C GLY A 302 8.77 -15.33 0.81
N LEU A 303 7.79 -14.63 1.36
CA LEU A 303 6.47 -15.17 1.67
C LEU A 303 5.52 -14.91 0.51
N GLY A 304 5.13 -15.97 -0.20
CA GLY A 304 4.05 -15.92 -1.18
C GLY A 304 2.72 -15.54 -0.51
N CYS A 305 2.08 -14.47 -0.97
CA CYS A 305 0.84 -13.96 -0.36
C CYS A 305 -0.36 -13.99 -1.29
N CYS A 306 -0.16 -13.87 -2.61
CA CYS A 306 -1.21 -14.06 -3.60
C CYS A 306 -0.68 -14.95 -4.73
N PRO A 307 -1.35 -16.09 -5.03
CA PRO A 307 -0.85 -17.05 -6.01
C PRO A 307 -0.91 -16.52 -7.44
N GLY A 308 -0.07 -17.11 -8.29
CA GLY A 308 0.04 -16.80 -9.72
C GLY A 308 1.49 -16.72 -10.14
N VAL A 309 1.76 -17.06 -11.41
CA VAL A 309 3.09 -16.97 -12.02
C VAL A 309 3.05 -15.91 -13.10
N VAL A 310 3.93 -14.93 -12.98
CA VAL A 310 3.99 -13.81 -13.93
C VAL A 310 5.44 -13.43 -14.21
N ARG A 311 5.67 -13.04 -15.46
CA ARG A 311 6.94 -12.50 -15.93
C ARG A 311 6.73 -11.05 -16.32
N GLY A 312 7.65 -10.19 -15.93
CA GLY A 312 7.54 -8.77 -16.23
C GLY A 312 8.82 -8.03 -15.94
N GLN A 313 8.86 -6.81 -16.47
CA GLN A 313 9.93 -5.87 -16.20
C GLN A 313 9.72 -5.24 -14.81
N VAL A 314 10.81 -5.10 -14.06
CA VAL A 314 10.82 -4.53 -12.72
C VAL A 314 10.74 -3.01 -12.78
N ARG A 315 9.90 -2.46 -11.90
CA ARG A 315 9.89 -1.05 -11.51
C ARG A 315 10.08 -0.95 -10.00
N VAL A 316 11.23 -0.44 -9.56
CA VAL A 316 11.54 -0.14 -8.17
C VAL A 316 10.98 1.25 -7.85
N VAL A 317 9.98 1.29 -6.97
CA VAL A 317 9.34 2.53 -6.53
C VAL A 317 9.69 2.76 -5.06
N THR A 318 10.29 3.91 -4.77
CA THR A 318 10.58 4.37 -3.39
C THR A 318 9.57 5.40 -2.91
N ASP A 319 9.05 6.23 -3.81
CA ASP A 319 8.00 7.22 -3.55
C ASP A 319 6.91 7.12 -4.61
N PRO A 320 5.68 6.74 -4.23
CA PRO A 320 4.60 6.51 -5.17
C PRO A 320 4.08 7.83 -5.78
N ARG A 321 4.35 8.99 -5.14
CA ARG A 321 3.94 10.31 -5.64
C ARG A 321 4.72 10.74 -6.87
N ARG A 322 5.95 10.23 -7.03
CA ARG A 322 6.90 10.62 -8.09
C ARG A 322 7.05 9.57 -9.19
N SER A 323 6.37 8.43 -9.03
CA SER A 323 6.58 7.26 -9.87
C SER A 323 5.28 6.89 -10.55
N THR A 324 5.38 6.46 -11.80
CA THR A 324 4.29 5.81 -12.52
C THR A 324 4.70 4.37 -12.80
N LEU A 325 3.72 3.47 -12.76
CA LEU A 325 3.90 2.07 -13.09
C LEU A 325 3.24 1.81 -14.43
N GLN A 326 4.00 1.29 -15.40
CA GLN A 326 3.43 0.88 -16.67
C GLN A 326 2.67 -0.43 -16.48
N ALA A 327 1.58 -0.59 -17.22
CA ALA A 327 0.81 -1.81 -17.19
C ALA A 327 1.68 -3.00 -17.64
N GLY A 328 1.72 -4.06 -16.84
CA GLY A 328 2.58 -5.22 -17.11
C GLY A 328 3.88 -5.25 -16.31
N GLU A 329 4.27 -4.13 -15.67
CA GLU A 329 5.47 -4.08 -14.82
C GLU A 329 5.23 -4.78 -13.47
N ILE A 330 6.32 -5.29 -12.89
CA ILE A 330 6.38 -5.84 -11.54
C ILE A 330 6.80 -4.71 -10.59
N LEU A 331 5.89 -4.33 -9.70
CA LEU A 331 6.13 -3.29 -8.70
C LEU A 331 7.03 -3.85 -7.59
N VAL A 332 8.19 -3.24 -7.41
CA VAL A 332 9.13 -3.54 -6.32
C VAL A 332 9.15 -2.35 -5.36
N ALA A 333 8.92 -2.60 -4.07
CA ALA A 333 8.94 -1.55 -3.05
C ALA A 333 9.52 -2.06 -1.73
N GLU A 334 10.05 -1.15 -0.92
CA GLU A 334 10.54 -1.50 0.42
C GLU A 334 9.37 -1.83 1.36
N CYS A 335 8.37 -0.94 1.40
CA CYS A 335 7.11 -1.14 2.08
C CYS A 335 6.01 -0.38 1.34
N THR A 336 4.76 -0.77 1.55
CA THR A 336 3.61 -0.07 0.97
C THR A 336 2.63 0.33 2.05
N ASP A 337 2.07 1.52 1.91
CA ASP A 337 0.92 2.00 2.68
C ASP A 337 -0.32 2.12 1.75
N PRO A 338 -1.50 2.50 2.29
CA PRO A 338 -2.69 2.57 1.47
C PRO A 338 -2.73 3.69 0.41
N GLY A 339 -1.78 4.61 0.39
CA GLY A 339 -1.56 5.56 -0.71
C GLY A 339 -1.01 4.91 -1.98
N TRP A 340 -0.38 3.72 -1.88
CA TRP A 340 0.20 2.99 -3.02
C TRP A 340 -0.84 2.28 -3.89
N VAL A 341 -2.07 2.14 -3.39
CA VAL A 341 -3.17 1.41 -4.04
C VAL A 341 -3.45 1.90 -5.47
N MET A 342 -3.07 3.13 -5.77
CA MET A 342 -3.18 3.78 -7.07
C MET A 342 -2.33 3.12 -8.16
N LEU A 343 -1.19 2.53 -7.80
CA LEU A 343 -0.27 1.88 -8.74
C LEU A 343 -0.67 0.42 -9.02
N PHE A 344 -1.38 -0.20 -8.08
CA PHE A 344 -1.67 -1.63 -8.12
C PHE A 344 -2.48 -2.07 -9.36
N PRO A 345 -3.45 -1.29 -9.88
CA PRO A 345 -4.17 -1.67 -11.10
C PRO A 345 -3.30 -1.91 -12.34
N ALA A 346 -2.12 -1.27 -12.40
CA ALA A 346 -1.16 -1.46 -13.50
C ALA A 346 -0.17 -2.60 -13.23
N ALA A 347 -0.03 -3.04 -11.97
CA ALA A 347 0.97 -4.03 -11.58
C ALA A 347 0.59 -5.43 -12.07
N ALA A 348 1.51 -6.07 -12.79
CA ALA A 348 1.39 -7.49 -13.12
C ALA A 348 1.78 -8.38 -11.95
N GLY A 349 2.65 -7.87 -11.07
CA GLY A 349 3.12 -8.55 -9.87
C GLY A 349 3.62 -7.56 -8.82
N LEU A 350 3.69 -7.99 -7.56
CA LEU A 350 4.13 -7.17 -6.43
C LEU A 350 5.23 -7.86 -5.62
N LEU A 351 6.36 -7.21 -5.44
CA LEU A 351 7.45 -7.63 -4.56
C LEU A 351 7.67 -6.58 -3.48
N VAL A 352 7.51 -6.97 -2.21
CA VAL A 352 7.68 -6.05 -1.08
C VAL A 352 8.75 -6.59 -0.12
N GLU A 353 9.72 -5.73 0.21
CA GLU A 353 10.80 -6.08 1.11
C GLU A 353 10.29 -6.37 2.52
N ARG A 354 9.50 -5.45 3.07
CA ARG A 354 8.93 -5.50 4.42
C ARG A 354 7.44 -5.70 4.36
N GLY A 355 6.97 -6.82 4.90
CA GLY A 355 5.55 -7.16 4.92
C GLY A 355 5.28 -8.47 5.64
N SER A 356 4.00 -8.84 5.71
CA SER A 356 3.52 -10.12 6.24
C SER A 356 2.22 -10.51 5.54
N LEU A 357 1.70 -11.71 5.78
CA LEU A 357 0.43 -12.17 5.17
C LEU A 357 -0.79 -11.30 5.54
N LEU A 358 -0.71 -10.54 6.65
CA LEU A 358 -1.72 -9.59 7.12
C LEU A 358 -1.34 -8.12 6.89
N SER A 359 -0.26 -7.87 6.15
CA SER A 359 0.12 -6.53 5.74
C SER A 359 -0.83 -5.97 4.68
N HIS A 360 -0.85 -4.65 4.54
CA HIS A 360 -1.75 -3.97 3.62
C HIS A 360 -1.51 -4.41 2.16
N SER A 361 -0.25 -4.45 1.71
CA SER A 361 0.13 -4.98 0.39
C SER A 361 -0.44 -6.37 0.14
N ALA A 362 -0.25 -7.30 1.09
CA ALA A 362 -0.73 -8.67 0.95
C ALA A 362 -2.26 -8.77 0.90
N ILE A 363 -2.98 -7.92 1.64
CA ILE A 363 -4.45 -7.89 1.63
C ILE A 363 -4.96 -7.34 0.29
N VAL A 364 -4.45 -6.19 -0.14
CA VAL A 364 -4.90 -5.54 -1.38
C VAL A 364 -4.50 -6.37 -2.60
N ALA A 365 -3.30 -6.95 -2.64
CA ALA A 365 -2.87 -7.84 -3.71
C ALA A 365 -3.81 -9.04 -3.87
N ARG A 366 -4.25 -9.66 -2.77
CA ARG A 366 -5.23 -10.77 -2.80
C ARG A 366 -6.60 -10.34 -3.31
N GLU A 367 -7.08 -9.17 -2.90
CA GLU A 367 -8.37 -8.64 -3.36
C GLU A 367 -8.33 -8.26 -4.84
N MET A 368 -7.17 -7.83 -5.33
CA MET A 368 -6.93 -7.50 -6.74
C MET A 368 -6.43 -8.68 -7.59
N ARG A 369 -6.13 -9.82 -6.95
CA ARG A 369 -5.46 -11.00 -7.56
C ARG A 369 -4.17 -10.68 -8.30
N ILE A 370 -3.36 -9.82 -7.73
CA ILE A 370 -2.01 -9.55 -8.23
C ILE A 370 -1.07 -10.56 -7.58
N PRO A 371 -0.35 -11.41 -8.33
CA PRO A 371 0.68 -12.29 -7.79
C PRO A 371 1.66 -11.50 -6.94
N ALA A 372 1.85 -11.92 -5.69
CA ALA A 372 2.56 -11.08 -4.73
C ALA A 372 3.40 -11.88 -3.74
N ILE A 373 4.59 -11.35 -3.46
CA ILE A 373 5.57 -11.89 -2.53
C ILE A 373 6.00 -10.76 -1.58
N VAL A 374 5.94 -11.03 -0.28
CA VAL A 374 6.33 -10.08 0.77
C VAL A 374 7.47 -10.66 1.61
N SER A 375 8.08 -9.86 2.49
CA SER A 375 9.22 -10.30 3.30
C SER A 375 10.43 -10.74 2.46
N LEU A 376 10.62 -10.12 1.29
CA LEU A 376 11.71 -10.41 0.38
C LEU A 376 12.90 -9.50 0.67
N SER A 377 13.67 -9.83 1.72
CA SER A 377 14.76 -9.01 2.23
C SER A 377 15.78 -8.62 1.13
N GLY A 378 16.13 -7.34 1.06
CA GLY A 378 17.06 -6.76 0.10
C GLY A 378 16.56 -6.74 -1.35
N VAL A 379 15.25 -6.90 -1.61
CA VAL A 379 14.74 -6.89 -3.00
C VAL A 379 14.99 -5.56 -3.71
N THR A 380 14.90 -4.44 -3.00
CA THR A 380 15.07 -3.09 -3.55
C THR A 380 16.51 -2.74 -3.92
N THR A 381 17.48 -3.43 -3.31
CA THR A 381 18.91 -3.31 -3.63
C THR A 381 19.40 -4.40 -4.57
N TRP A 382 18.68 -5.53 -4.61
CA TRP A 382 18.93 -6.59 -5.57
C TRP A 382 18.47 -6.13 -6.95
N LEU A 383 17.16 -5.92 -7.16
CA LEU A 383 16.59 -5.58 -8.47
C LEU A 383 16.70 -4.10 -8.78
N HIS A 384 16.84 -3.79 -10.06
CA HIS A 384 16.86 -2.42 -10.58
C HIS A 384 15.76 -2.22 -11.62
N ASP A 385 15.41 -0.96 -11.87
CA ASP A 385 14.50 -0.58 -12.94
C ASP A 385 14.95 -1.18 -14.27
N GLY A 386 14.05 -1.93 -14.91
CA GLY A 386 14.31 -2.54 -16.20
C GLY A 386 14.70 -4.02 -16.16
N ASP A 387 15.06 -4.56 -14.99
CA ASP A 387 15.36 -5.99 -14.81
C ASP A 387 14.14 -6.86 -15.17
N TRP A 388 14.36 -8.07 -15.68
CA TRP A 388 13.28 -9.03 -15.93
C TRP A 388 13.27 -10.12 -14.87
N VAL A 389 12.09 -10.39 -14.32
CA VAL A 389 11.91 -11.46 -13.33
C VAL A 389 10.69 -12.31 -13.64
N GLU A 390 10.77 -13.57 -13.23
CA GLU A 390 9.62 -14.44 -13.03
C GLU A 390 9.33 -14.52 -11.53
N ILE A 391 8.08 -14.30 -11.15
CA ILE A 391 7.63 -14.44 -9.77
C ILE A 391 6.58 -15.55 -9.69
N ASP A 392 6.69 -16.39 -8.66
CA ASP A 392 5.64 -17.32 -8.24
C ASP A 392 5.12 -16.90 -6.87
N GLY A 393 3.98 -16.21 -6.89
CA GLY A 393 3.34 -15.71 -5.68
C GLY A 393 2.77 -16.80 -4.76
N SER A 394 2.78 -18.07 -5.18
CA SER A 394 2.37 -19.21 -4.38
C SER A 394 3.53 -19.74 -3.54
N SER A 395 4.65 -20.07 -4.19
CA SER A 395 5.85 -20.57 -3.51
C SER A 395 6.70 -19.48 -2.87
N GLY A 396 6.46 -18.20 -3.22
CA GLY A 396 7.25 -17.08 -2.72
C GLY A 396 8.60 -16.94 -3.43
N VAL A 397 8.76 -17.53 -4.61
CA VAL A 397 10.02 -17.55 -5.36
C VAL A 397 10.06 -16.42 -6.37
N VAL A 398 11.20 -15.72 -6.44
CA VAL A 398 11.54 -14.78 -7.50
C VAL A 398 12.81 -15.25 -8.18
N THR A 399 12.78 -15.32 -9.51
CA THR A 399 13.93 -15.70 -10.33
C THR A 399 14.20 -14.60 -11.35
N ARG A 400 15.45 -14.15 -11.46
CA ARG A 400 15.88 -13.29 -12.56
C ARG A 400 15.89 -14.08 -13.86
N ILE A 401 15.43 -13.45 -14.93
CA ILE A 401 15.38 -14.07 -16.24
C ILE A 401 15.97 -13.11 -17.28
N ALA A 402 16.53 -13.65 -18.35
CA ALA A 402 16.87 -12.85 -19.52
C ALA A 402 15.58 -12.32 -20.17
N GLN A 403 15.65 -11.13 -20.76
CA GLN A 403 14.52 -10.55 -21.50
C GLN A 403 14.04 -11.54 -22.57
N ALA A 404 12.72 -11.76 -22.64
CA ALA A 404 12.13 -12.60 -23.68
C ALA A 404 12.37 -11.95 -25.07
N GLY A 405 13.46 -12.35 -25.73
CA GLY A 405 13.89 -11.80 -27.02
C GLY A 405 15.39 -11.87 -27.28
N GLU A 406 16.23 -11.93 -26.25
CA GLU A 406 17.68 -12.09 -26.42
C GLU A 406 18.05 -13.57 -26.36
N ARG A 407 18.17 -14.21 -27.54
CA ARG A 407 19.01 -15.41 -27.65
C ARG A 407 20.45 -14.99 -27.31
N PRO A 408 21.17 -15.71 -26.45
CA PRO A 408 22.59 -15.43 -26.27
C PRO A 408 23.28 -15.57 -27.62
N GLN A 409 23.92 -14.50 -28.08
CA GLN A 409 24.85 -14.56 -29.21
C GLN A 409 25.95 -15.54 -28.78
N THR A 410 25.88 -16.73 -29.36
CA THR A 410 26.94 -17.73 -29.27
C THR A 410 28.08 -17.17 -30.10
N ASN A 411 29.07 -16.56 -29.43
CA ASN A 411 30.37 -16.29 -30.05
C ASN A 411 31.00 -17.64 -30.41
N ALA A 412 31.10 -17.92 -31.70
CA ALA A 412 31.99 -18.90 -32.29
C ALA A 412 32.79 -18.23 -33.40
#